data_AF-A0A7G3A763-F1
#
_entry.id   AF-A0A7G3A763-F1
#
_cell.length_a   1.000
_cell.length_b   1.000
_cell.length_c   1.000
_cell.angle_alpha   90.00
_cell.angle_beta   90.00
_cell.angle_gamma   90.00
#
_symmetry.space_group_name_H-M   'P 1'
#
loop_
_entity.id
_entity.type
_entity.pdbx_description
1 polymer ?
#
loop_
_entity_poly.entity_id
_entity_poly.type
_entity_poly.pdbx_seq_one_letter_code
_entity_poly.pdbx_strand_id
1 'polypeptide(L)'
;MNLILSVAIAVTLLTSALIVIRFNHLHLAGTDPQPLGAFMAILFTSGLDVGLIMFPLTEFPTYEAEAEYGFTNALAVEFGFWGFLVWGFYFLTTFYFCIVEPKLKLFELRPIKLINSAVVIATCAFTGFLFLSYLPSYIVGITQPARFGLVALVVLVSVVSSTDIRYVKWLSIGSTALFLVRWSCFPAQFSGLAKAYPGY
;
A
#
# COMPACT_ATOMS: atom_id res chain seq x y z
N MET A 1 0.16 -19.20 -18.38
CA MET A 1 -0.30 -18.20 -17.39
C MET A 1 0.71 -17.05 -17.26
N ASN A 2 2.01 -17.34 -17.11
CA ASN A 2 3.06 -16.33 -16.94
C ASN A 2 3.17 -15.31 -18.08
N LEU A 3 3.06 -15.73 -19.35
CA LEU A 3 3.20 -14.81 -20.49
C LEU A 3 2.17 -13.67 -20.48
N ILE A 4 0.90 -13.99 -20.18
CA ILE A 4 -0.18 -12.98 -20.16
C ILE A 4 0.09 -11.95 -19.07
N LEU A 5 0.50 -12.41 -17.88
CA LEU A 5 0.83 -11.53 -16.76
C LEU A 5 2.05 -10.67 -17.06
N SER A 6 3.12 -11.26 -17.60
CA SER A 6 4.34 -10.53 -17.97
C SER A 6 4.06 -9.46 -19.03
N VAL A 7 3.26 -9.78 -20.05
CA VAL A 7 2.85 -8.80 -21.08
C VAL A 7 2.01 -7.70 -20.45
N ALA A 8 1.05 -8.03 -19.58
CA ALA A 8 0.23 -7.02 -18.90
C ALA A 8 1.08 -6.07 -18.04
N ILE A 9 2.02 -6.60 -17.24
CA ILE A 9 2.94 -5.79 -16.43
C ILE A 9 3.79 -4.89 -17.33
N ALA A 10 4.40 -5.45 -18.38
CA ALA A 10 5.26 -4.70 -19.30
C ALA A 10 4.50 -3.55 -19.98
N VAL A 11 3.30 -3.82 -20.49
CA VAL A 11 2.43 -2.79 -21.10
C VAL A 11 2.06 -1.72 -20.08
N THR A 12 1.76 -2.10 -18.85
CA THR A 12 1.36 -1.16 -17.80
C THR A 12 2.51 -0.24 -17.40
N LEU A 13 3.71 -0.79 -17.21
CA LEU A 13 4.91 -0.01 -16.91
C LEU A 13 5.31 0.90 -18.07
N LEU A 14 5.24 0.39 -19.31
CA LEU A 14 5.51 1.19 -20.50
C LEU A 14 4.52 2.35 -20.62
N THR A 15 3.23 2.09 -20.41
CA THR A 15 2.19 3.13 -20.45
C THR A 15 2.44 4.19 -19.39
N SER A 16 2.80 3.78 -18.17
CA SER A 16 3.16 4.70 -17.09
C SER A 16 4.35 5.59 -17.45
N ALA A 17 5.42 5.00 -18.00
CA ALA A 17 6.60 5.75 -18.44
C ALA A 17 6.27 6.74 -19.56
N LEU A 18 5.51 6.31 -20.57
CA LEU A 18 5.07 7.17 -21.67
C LEU A 18 4.23 8.34 -21.17
N ILE A 19 3.33 8.11 -20.21
CA ILE A 19 2.52 9.16 -19.60
C ILE A 19 3.40 10.18 -18.88
N VAL A 20 4.35 9.72 -18.05
CA VAL A 20 5.27 10.61 -17.33
C VAL A 20 6.05 11.48 -18.32
N ILE A 21 6.59 10.90 -19.39
CA ILE A 21 7.36 11.65 -20.40
C ILE A 21 6.47 12.63 -21.16
N ARG A 22 5.26 12.21 -21.56
CA ARG A 22 4.38 12.99 -22.44
C ARG A 22 3.61 14.09 -21.73
N PHE A 23 3.33 13.92 -20.44
CA PHE A 23 2.47 14.80 -19.63
C PHE A 23 3.19 15.36 -18.39
N ASN A 24 4.52 15.35 -18.36
CA ASN A 24 5.34 15.88 -17.24
C ASN A 24 5.02 17.33 -16.81
N HIS A 25 4.53 18.18 -17.72
CA HIS A 25 4.23 19.59 -17.46
C HIS A 25 2.74 19.85 -17.15
N LEU A 26 1.92 18.80 -17.05
CA LEU A 26 0.51 18.93 -16.75
C LEU A 26 0.30 19.20 -15.25
N HIS A 27 -0.22 20.37 -14.93
CA HIS A 27 -0.60 20.71 -13.56
C HIS A 27 -2.07 20.31 -13.30
N LEU A 28 -2.29 19.54 -12.24
CA LEU A 28 -3.61 19.16 -11.77
C LEU A 28 -4.01 20.06 -10.60
N ALA A 29 -5.12 20.78 -10.74
CA ALA A 29 -5.70 21.59 -9.68
C ALA A 29 -6.93 20.84 -9.11
N GLY A 30 -6.84 20.42 -7.85
CA GLY A 30 -7.94 19.81 -7.11
C GLY A 30 -8.75 20.85 -6.33
N THR A 31 -9.94 20.47 -5.87
CA THR A 31 -10.83 21.32 -5.07
C THR A 31 -10.38 21.48 -3.62
N ASP A 32 -9.54 20.58 -3.11
CA ASP A 32 -9.01 20.61 -1.74
C ASP A 32 -7.49 20.34 -1.71
N PRO A 33 -6.66 21.33 -2.09
CA PRO A 33 -5.21 21.16 -2.16
C PRO A 33 -4.62 20.99 -0.75
N GLN A 34 -3.90 19.88 -0.55
CA GLN A 34 -3.19 19.64 0.71
C GLN A 34 -1.76 20.21 0.66
N PRO A 35 -1.23 20.69 1.80
CA PRO A 35 0.20 21.00 1.92
C PRO A 35 1.04 19.78 1.53
N LEU A 36 2.18 20.01 0.86
CA LEU A 36 3.05 18.93 0.36
C LEU A 36 3.42 17.91 1.44
N GLY A 37 3.71 18.36 2.67
CA GLY A 37 4.03 17.47 3.78
C GLY A 37 2.87 16.54 4.19
N ALA A 38 1.64 17.06 4.20
CA ALA A 38 0.46 16.25 4.48
C ALA A 38 0.20 15.24 3.35
N PHE A 39 0.37 15.66 2.09
CA PHE A 39 0.27 14.78 0.93
C PHE A 39 1.30 13.64 0.98
N MET A 40 2.56 13.95 1.29
CA MET A 40 3.61 12.92 1.47
C MET A 40 3.30 11.97 2.62
N ALA A 41 2.79 12.48 3.75
CA ALA A 41 2.38 11.62 4.86
C ALA A 41 1.23 10.67 4.48
N ILE A 42 0.24 11.17 3.72
CA ILE A 42 -0.86 10.35 3.21
C ILE A 42 -0.34 9.27 2.26
N LEU A 43 0.51 9.62 1.29
CA LEU A 43 1.10 8.63 0.38
C LEU A 43 1.92 7.59 1.14
N PHE A 44 2.80 8.03 2.03
CA PHE A 44 3.62 7.14 2.83
C PHE A 44 2.77 6.16 3.64
N THR A 45 1.76 6.65 4.36
CA THR A 45 0.90 5.82 5.20
C THR A 45 -0.02 4.90 4.41
N SER A 46 -0.39 5.27 3.17
CA SER A 46 -1.15 4.38 2.29
C SER A 46 -0.37 3.13 1.85
N GLY A 47 0.96 3.22 1.77
CA GLY A 47 1.85 2.08 1.50
C GLY A 47 2.40 1.39 2.76
N LEU A 48 2.30 2.02 3.94
CA LEU A 48 3.05 1.65 5.14
C LEU A 48 2.73 0.26 5.69
N ASP A 49 1.45 -0.10 5.77
CA ASP A 49 1.00 -1.30 6.50
C ASP A 49 1.32 -2.59 5.72
N VAL A 50 0.47 -2.90 4.74
CA VAL A 50 0.54 -4.17 4.02
C VAL A 50 1.75 -4.20 3.07
N GLY A 51 2.02 -3.10 2.35
CA GLY A 51 3.02 -3.05 1.29
C GLY A 51 4.47 -2.81 1.74
N LEU A 52 4.70 -2.18 2.90
CA LEU A 52 6.05 -1.83 3.36
C LEU A 52 6.48 -2.53 4.64
N ILE A 53 5.55 -3.05 5.44
CA ILE A 53 5.88 -3.78 6.68
C ILE A 53 5.48 -5.25 6.54
N MET A 54 4.21 -5.52 6.30
CA MET A 54 3.68 -6.89 6.41
C MET A 54 4.23 -7.82 5.33
N PHE A 55 4.08 -7.48 4.04
CA PHE A 55 4.49 -8.37 2.97
C PHE A 55 6.00 -8.52 2.85
N PRO A 56 6.83 -7.45 2.90
CA PRO A 56 8.27 -7.62 2.92
C PRO A 56 8.74 -8.58 4.03
N LEU A 57 8.25 -8.42 5.27
CA LEU A 57 8.63 -9.32 6.37
C LEU A 57 8.24 -10.78 6.15
N THR A 58 7.18 -11.06 5.39
CA THR A 58 6.74 -12.42 5.09
C THR A 58 7.33 -12.99 3.82
N GLU A 59 7.68 -12.15 2.84
CA GLU A 59 8.16 -12.56 1.52
C GLU A 59 9.69 -12.60 1.44
N PHE A 60 10.40 -11.80 2.24
CA PHE A 60 11.87 -11.80 2.30
C PHE A 60 12.46 -13.21 2.42
N PRO A 61 12.01 -14.07 3.35
CA PRO A 61 12.59 -15.41 3.51
C PRO A 61 12.38 -16.28 2.27
N THR A 62 11.29 -16.07 1.55
CA THR A 62 11.00 -16.77 0.28
C THR A 62 11.99 -16.32 -0.80
N TYR A 63 12.23 -15.01 -0.92
CA TYR A 63 13.20 -14.46 -1.87
C TYR A 63 14.65 -14.90 -1.61
N GLU A 64 15.00 -15.17 -0.35
CA GLU A 64 16.32 -15.75 -0.03
C GLU A 64 16.40 -17.25 -0.29
N ALA A 65 15.34 -18.00 -0.02
CA ALA A 65 15.37 -19.46 -0.03
C ALA A 65 15.15 -20.07 -1.43
N GLU A 66 14.35 -19.42 -2.28
CA GLU A 66 13.94 -20.00 -3.55
C GLU A 66 14.90 -19.68 -4.71
N ALA A 67 15.28 -20.72 -5.45
CA ALA A 67 16.23 -20.61 -6.56
C ALA A 67 15.75 -19.69 -7.70
N GLU A 68 14.44 -19.47 -7.85
CA GLU A 68 13.86 -18.57 -8.85
C GLU A 68 14.27 -17.11 -8.63
N TYR A 69 14.53 -16.71 -7.39
CA TYR A 69 14.96 -15.35 -7.03
C TYR A 69 16.49 -15.21 -6.87
N GLY A 70 17.24 -16.30 -7.00
CA GLY A 70 18.70 -16.34 -6.83
C GLY A 70 19.51 -15.56 -7.88
N PHE A 71 18.84 -14.91 -8.86
CA PHE A 71 19.50 -14.04 -9.84
C PHE A 71 19.93 -12.69 -9.24
N THR A 72 19.41 -12.30 -8.08
CA THR A 72 19.77 -11.06 -7.39
C THR A 72 19.65 -11.22 -5.86
N ASN A 73 19.98 -10.18 -5.10
CA ASN A 73 19.79 -10.18 -3.64
C ASN A 73 18.30 -9.97 -3.31
N ALA A 74 17.77 -10.69 -2.32
CA ALA A 74 16.38 -10.58 -1.85
C ALA A 74 15.92 -9.13 -1.60
N LEU A 75 16.79 -8.28 -1.04
CA LEU A 75 16.50 -6.86 -0.81
C LEU A 75 16.28 -6.09 -2.11
N ALA A 76 17.00 -6.43 -3.19
CA ALA A 76 16.79 -5.81 -4.50
C ALA A 76 15.46 -6.25 -5.11
N VAL A 77 15.03 -7.50 -4.87
CA VAL A 77 13.71 -8.00 -5.27
C VAL A 77 12.61 -7.20 -4.57
N GLU A 78 12.66 -7.08 -3.25
CA GLU A 78 11.69 -6.32 -2.47
C GLU A 78 11.62 -4.84 -2.87
N PHE A 79 12.79 -4.21 -3.03
CA PHE A 79 12.86 -2.81 -3.45
C PHE A 79 12.21 -2.62 -4.84
N GLY A 80 12.43 -3.56 -5.76
CA GLY A 80 11.81 -3.55 -7.08
C GLY A 80 10.28 -3.65 -7.02
N PHE A 81 9.75 -4.63 -6.28
CA PHE A 81 8.31 -4.86 -6.18
C PHE A 81 7.61 -3.74 -5.39
N TRP A 82 8.00 -3.54 -4.14
CA TRP A 82 7.28 -2.71 -3.18
C TRP A 82 7.71 -1.23 -3.23
N GLY A 83 8.96 -0.95 -3.61
CA GLY A 83 9.49 0.40 -3.73
C GLY A 83 9.17 1.10 -5.05
N PHE A 84 8.98 0.35 -6.14
CA PHE A 84 8.82 0.93 -7.49
C PHE A 84 7.62 0.39 -8.27
N LEU A 85 7.55 -0.93 -8.46
CA LEU A 85 6.61 -1.55 -9.40
C LEU A 85 5.15 -1.30 -8.99
N VAL A 86 4.81 -1.49 -7.71
CA VAL A 86 3.47 -1.23 -7.18
C VAL A 86 3.07 0.24 -7.33
N TRP A 87 4.01 1.17 -7.12
CA TRP A 87 3.77 2.60 -7.29
C TRP A 87 3.50 3.00 -8.74
N GLY A 88 4.11 2.29 -9.70
CA GLY A 88 3.80 2.46 -11.13
C GLY A 88 2.33 2.17 -11.44
N PHE A 89 1.78 1.11 -10.86
CA PHE A 89 0.35 0.80 -10.99
C PHE A 89 -0.54 1.89 -10.37
N TYR A 90 -0.23 2.32 -9.16
CA TYR A 90 -0.98 3.39 -8.50
C TYR A 90 -0.92 4.70 -9.27
N PHE A 91 0.23 5.04 -9.85
CA PHE A 91 0.37 6.20 -10.71
C PHE A 91 -0.58 6.12 -11.91
N LEU A 92 -0.60 5.00 -12.64
CA LEU A 92 -1.44 4.85 -13.82
C LEU A 92 -2.94 4.97 -13.47
N THR A 93 -3.36 4.31 -12.40
CA THR A 93 -4.75 4.40 -11.92
C THR A 93 -5.10 5.82 -11.50
N THR A 94 -4.18 6.52 -10.82
CA THR A 94 -4.37 7.93 -10.44
C THR A 94 -4.49 8.83 -11.67
N PHE A 95 -3.64 8.62 -12.67
CA PHE A 95 -3.71 9.36 -13.94
C PHE A 95 -5.05 9.14 -14.64
N TYR A 96 -5.54 7.89 -14.67
CA TYR A 96 -6.85 7.57 -15.20
C TYR A 96 -7.94 8.41 -14.51
N PHE A 97 -8.02 8.38 -13.18
CA PHE A 97 -9.07 9.10 -12.45
C PHE A 97 -8.96 10.63 -12.55
N CYS A 98 -7.75 11.16 -12.58
CA CYS A 98 -7.55 12.61 -12.61
C CYS A 98 -7.78 13.23 -14.00
N ILE A 99 -7.49 12.50 -15.09
CA ILE A 99 -7.40 13.10 -16.44
C ILE A 99 -8.33 12.42 -17.45
N VAL A 100 -8.47 11.09 -17.38
CA VAL A 100 -9.20 10.30 -18.37
C VAL A 100 -10.67 10.15 -17.96
N GLU A 101 -10.92 9.76 -16.70
CA GLU A 101 -12.26 9.53 -16.17
C GLU A 101 -13.19 10.75 -16.28
N PRO A 102 -12.77 12.01 -16.01
CA PRO A 102 -13.66 13.17 -16.17
C PRO A 102 -14.21 13.35 -17.60
N LYS A 103 -13.53 12.77 -18.60
CA LYS A 103 -13.93 12.80 -20.02
C LYS A 103 -14.76 11.58 -20.42
N LEU A 104 -14.45 10.39 -19.89
CA LEU A 104 -15.14 9.15 -20.23
C LEU A 104 -16.40 8.89 -19.38
N LYS A 105 -16.37 9.30 -18.11
CA LYS A 105 -17.48 9.21 -17.15
C LYS A 105 -18.03 7.79 -17.01
N LEU A 106 -17.16 6.78 -17.11
CA LEU A 106 -17.55 5.38 -16.97
C LEU A 106 -18.16 5.10 -15.60
N PHE A 107 -17.64 5.75 -14.56
CA PHE A 107 -18.16 5.62 -13.21
C PHE A 107 -19.50 6.31 -13.01
N GLU A 108 -20.08 7.02 -13.99
CA GLU A 108 -21.49 7.44 -13.91
C GLU A 108 -22.44 6.26 -14.14
N LEU A 109 -21.99 5.21 -14.84
CA LEU A 109 -22.77 4.02 -15.13
C LEU A 109 -23.00 3.18 -13.87
N ARG A 110 -24.27 2.90 -13.58
CA ARG A 110 -24.71 2.08 -12.44
C ARG A 110 -23.98 0.72 -12.32
N PRO A 111 -23.80 -0.10 -13.39
CA PRO A 111 -23.10 -1.37 -13.24
C PRO A 111 -21.64 -1.20 -12.80
N ILE A 112 -20.94 -0.17 -13.29
CA ILE A 112 -19.54 0.09 -12.95
C ILE A 112 -19.42 0.52 -11.49
N LYS A 113 -20.32 1.39 -11.00
CA LYS A 113 -20.38 1.75 -9.58
C LYS A 113 -20.60 0.53 -8.67
N LEU A 114 -21.48 -0.38 -9.06
CA LEU A 114 -21.76 -1.59 -8.28
C LEU A 114 -20.54 -2.52 -8.22
N ILE A 115 -19.89 -2.74 -9.35
CA ILE A 115 -18.67 -3.56 -9.42
C ILE A 115 -17.57 -2.93 -8.56
N ASN A 116 -17.33 -1.62 -8.70
CA ASN A 116 -16.33 -0.92 -7.89
C ASN A 116 -16.63 -1.03 -6.39
N SER A 117 -17.89 -0.86 -5.99
CA SER A 117 -18.29 -1.00 -4.59
C SER A 117 -18.07 -2.42 -4.07
N ALA A 118 -18.36 -3.45 -4.88
CA ALA A 118 -18.10 -4.84 -4.54
C ALA A 118 -16.60 -5.12 -4.39
N VAL A 119 -15.76 -4.58 -5.29
CA VAL A 119 -14.29 -4.69 -5.20
C VAL A 119 -13.79 -4.03 -3.91
N VAL A 120 -14.24 -2.81 -3.60
CA VAL A 120 -13.86 -2.12 -2.36
C VAL A 120 -14.23 -2.94 -1.12
N ILE A 121 -15.46 -3.47 -1.06
CA ILE A 121 -15.90 -4.33 0.06
C ILE A 121 -15.01 -5.57 0.16
N ALA A 122 -14.70 -6.23 -0.96
CA ALA A 122 -13.83 -7.40 -0.99
C ALA A 122 -12.41 -7.09 -0.50
N THR A 123 -11.82 -5.97 -0.94
CA THR A 123 -10.49 -5.53 -0.50
C THR A 123 -10.48 -5.17 1.00
N CYS A 124 -11.51 -4.47 1.49
CA CYS A 124 -11.66 -4.18 2.91
C CYS A 124 -11.83 -5.46 3.75
N ALA A 125 -12.63 -6.43 3.27
CA ALA A 125 -12.82 -7.71 3.93
C ALA A 125 -11.53 -8.54 3.97
N PHE A 126 -10.77 -8.57 2.86
CA PHE A 126 -9.47 -9.23 2.79
C PHE A 126 -8.46 -8.60 3.75
N THR A 127 -8.38 -7.27 3.79
CA THR A 127 -7.50 -6.56 4.73
C THR A 127 -7.89 -6.83 6.18
N GLY A 128 -9.19 -6.83 6.50
CA GLY A 128 -9.68 -7.20 7.82
C GLY A 128 -9.36 -8.65 8.20
N PHE A 129 -9.43 -9.58 7.24
CA PHE A 129 -9.04 -10.98 7.43
C PHE A 129 -7.53 -11.12 7.71
N LEU A 130 -6.69 -10.39 6.97
CA LEU A 130 -5.25 -10.35 7.23
C LEU A 130 -4.98 -9.83 8.64
N PHE A 131 -5.57 -8.68 9.01
CA PHE A 131 -5.39 -8.13 10.34
C PHE A 131 -5.85 -9.10 11.44
N LEU A 132 -7.01 -9.73 11.27
CA LEU A 132 -7.49 -10.77 12.17
C LEU A 132 -6.46 -11.90 12.29
N SER A 133 -5.95 -12.41 11.18
CA SER A 133 -5.02 -13.55 11.10
C SER A 133 -3.67 -13.27 11.78
N TYR A 134 -3.13 -12.07 11.61
CA TYR A 134 -1.83 -11.66 12.15
C TYR A 134 -1.92 -11.01 13.53
N LEU A 135 -3.12 -10.68 14.05
CA LEU A 135 -3.25 -10.11 15.40
C LEU A 135 -2.51 -10.90 16.51
N PRO A 136 -2.54 -12.25 16.54
CA PRO A 136 -1.83 -13.03 17.55
C PRO A 136 -0.30 -12.90 17.50
N SER A 137 0.28 -12.55 16.35
CA SER A 137 1.73 -12.28 16.28
C SER A 137 2.10 -10.92 16.85
N TYR A 138 1.15 -9.97 16.90
CA TYR A 138 1.35 -8.66 17.52
C TYR A 138 1.06 -8.66 19.03
N ILE A 139 0.02 -9.37 19.48
CA ILE A 139 -0.40 -9.43 20.88
C ILE A 139 -0.42 -10.88 21.36
N VAL A 140 0.64 -11.29 22.05
CA VAL A 140 0.78 -12.64 22.61
C VAL A 140 -0.28 -12.88 23.69
N GLY A 141 -1.02 -13.98 23.58
CA GLY A 141 -2.00 -14.40 24.59
C GLY A 141 -3.38 -13.72 24.48
N ILE A 142 -3.69 -13.06 23.37
CA ILE A 142 -5.01 -12.43 23.18
C ILE A 142 -6.14 -13.48 23.17
N THR A 143 -7.19 -13.24 23.95
CA THR A 143 -8.37 -14.12 23.99
C THR A 143 -9.20 -13.98 22.71
N GLN A 144 -9.88 -15.05 22.30
CA GLN A 144 -10.67 -15.05 21.06
C GLN A 144 -11.77 -13.97 21.00
N PRO A 145 -12.53 -13.69 22.08
CA PRO A 145 -13.49 -12.57 22.08
C PRO A 145 -12.81 -11.21 21.96
N ALA A 146 -11.67 -11.00 22.62
CA ALA A 146 -10.92 -9.75 22.53
C ALA A 146 -10.35 -9.52 21.13
N ARG A 147 -9.89 -10.59 20.47
CA ARG A 147 -9.42 -10.55 19.07
C ARG A 147 -10.52 -10.09 18.12
N PHE A 148 -11.70 -10.69 18.17
CA PHE A 148 -12.82 -10.27 17.32
C PHE A 148 -13.31 -8.86 17.67
N GLY A 149 -13.39 -8.51 18.96
CA GLY A 149 -13.79 -7.19 19.41
C GLY A 149 -12.84 -6.08 18.93
N LEU A 150 -11.53 -6.31 18.99
CA LEU A 150 -10.51 -5.36 18.52
C LEU A 150 -10.60 -5.16 17.00
N VAL A 151 -10.72 -6.24 16.22
CA VAL A 151 -10.89 -6.15 14.76
C VAL A 151 -12.16 -5.37 14.41
N ALA A 152 -13.29 -5.66 15.06
CA ALA A 152 -14.54 -4.94 14.85
C ALA A 152 -14.38 -3.44 15.18
N LEU A 153 -13.73 -3.11 16.28
CA LEU A 153 -13.45 -1.72 16.66
C LEU A 153 -12.58 -1.00 15.62
N VAL A 154 -11.51 -1.63 15.16
CA VAL A 154 -10.61 -1.07 14.14
C VAL A 154 -11.37 -0.82 12.84
N VAL A 155 -12.18 -1.78 12.38
CA VAL A 155 -13.00 -1.62 11.18
C VAL A 155 -13.99 -0.45 11.34
N LEU A 156 -14.66 -0.34 12.49
CA LEU A 156 -15.58 0.76 12.76
C LEU A 156 -14.87 2.13 12.74
N VAL A 157 -13.72 2.24 13.41
CA VAL A 157 -12.92 3.48 13.42
C VAL A 157 -12.43 3.83 12.01
N SER A 158 -12.01 2.85 11.22
CA SER A 158 -11.60 3.05 9.82
C SER A 158 -12.73 3.54 8.91
N VAL A 159 -13.95 3.02 9.11
CA VAL A 159 -15.13 3.51 8.36
C VAL A 159 -15.46 4.94 8.75
N VAL A 160 -15.46 5.26 10.05
CA VAL A 160 -15.74 6.61 10.53
C VAL A 160 -14.66 7.61 10.05
N SER A 161 -13.39 7.23 10.12
CA SER A 161 -12.28 8.12 9.70
C SER A 161 -12.23 8.36 8.19
N SER A 162 -12.74 7.44 7.38
CA SER A 162 -12.79 7.60 5.90
C SER A 162 -13.91 8.54 5.41
N THR A 163 -14.78 9.03 6.31
CA THR A 163 -15.88 9.93 5.93
C THR A 163 -15.39 11.34 5.58
N ASP A 164 -14.29 11.80 6.18
CA ASP A 164 -13.77 13.15 5.96
C ASP A 164 -12.25 13.12 5.83
N ILE A 165 -11.74 13.77 4.78
CA ILE A 165 -10.32 13.85 4.46
C ILE A 165 -9.48 14.46 5.59
N ARG A 166 -10.10 15.28 6.45
CA ARG A 166 -9.43 15.87 7.63
C ARG A 166 -8.94 14.79 8.59
N TYR A 167 -9.72 13.74 8.85
CA TYR A 167 -9.29 12.65 9.74
C TYR A 167 -8.15 11.86 9.13
N VAL A 168 -8.24 11.54 7.84
CA VAL A 168 -7.18 10.85 7.08
C VAL A 168 -5.88 11.64 7.18
N LYS A 169 -5.91 12.95 6.96
CA LYS A 169 -4.74 13.82 7.09
C LYS A 169 -4.09 13.75 8.47
N TRP A 170 -4.87 13.93 9.54
CA TRP A 170 -4.34 13.92 10.90
C TRP A 170 -3.78 12.54 11.29
N LEU A 171 -4.49 11.47 10.93
CA LEU A 171 -4.03 10.10 11.14
C LEU A 171 -2.76 9.81 10.37
N SER A 172 -2.66 10.24 9.11
CA SER A 172 -1.46 10.05 8.29
C SER A 172 -0.26 10.78 8.87
N ILE A 173 -0.39 12.06 9.23
CA ILE A 173 0.70 12.82 9.85
C ILE A 173 1.13 12.18 11.17
N GLY A 174 0.17 11.78 12.01
CA GLY A 174 0.44 11.11 13.27
C GLY A 174 1.18 9.78 13.08
N SER A 175 0.72 8.94 12.16
CA SER A 175 1.36 7.65 11.85
C SER A 175 2.75 7.81 11.26
N THR A 176 2.98 8.78 10.37
CA THR A 176 4.34 9.11 9.89
C THR A 176 5.23 9.56 11.04
N ALA A 177 4.74 10.41 11.94
CA ALA A 177 5.51 10.85 13.10
C ALA A 177 5.84 9.69 14.05
N LEU A 178 4.87 8.81 14.36
CA LEU A 178 5.08 7.63 15.18
C LEU A 178 6.10 6.67 14.56
N PHE A 179 6.03 6.46 13.24
CA PHE A 179 7.00 5.65 12.51
C PHE A 179 8.42 6.22 12.64
N LEU A 180 8.58 7.53 12.41
CA LEU A 180 9.87 8.21 12.55
C LEU A 180 10.40 8.18 13.99
N VAL A 181 9.54 8.37 14.99
CA VAL A 181 9.91 8.26 16.41
C VAL A 181 10.39 6.84 16.74
N ARG A 182 9.67 5.82 16.29
CA ARG A 182 10.06 4.42 16.48
C ARG A 182 11.41 4.14 15.82
N TRP A 183 11.63 4.63 14.61
CA TRP A 183 12.90 4.52 13.90
C TRP A 183 14.06 5.17 14.68
N SER A 184 13.87 6.41 15.14
CA SER A 184 14.91 7.16 15.87
C SER A 184 15.20 6.61 17.28
N CYS A 185 14.19 6.10 17.98
CA CYS A 185 14.32 5.61 19.35
C CYS A 185 14.80 4.14 19.42
N PHE A 186 14.52 3.34 18.37
CA PHE A 186 14.94 1.95 18.28
C PHE A 186 15.65 1.63 16.95
N PRO A 187 16.76 2.34 16.61
CA PRO A 187 17.52 2.04 15.39
C PRO A 187 18.08 0.61 15.41
N ALA A 188 18.34 0.07 16.61
CA ALA A 188 18.87 -1.26 16.83
C ALA A 188 17.94 -2.39 16.34
N GLN A 189 16.62 -2.20 16.34
CA GLN A 189 15.68 -3.25 15.93
C GLN A 189 15.50 -3.33 14.41
N PHE A 190 15.69 -2.22 13.70
CA PHE A 190 15.87 -2.21 12.23
C PHE A 190 17.25 -2.72 11.81
N SER A 191 18.32 -2.39 12.57
CA SER A 191 19.62 -3.04 12.37
C SER A 191 19.62 -4.54 12.71
N GLY A 192 18.64 -4.98 13.51
CA GLY A 192 18.34 -6.37 13.83
C GLY A 192 17.73 -7.14 12.66
N LEU A 193 16.99 -6.47 11.75
CA LEU A 193 16.58 -7.06 10.46
C LEU A 193 17.76 -7.20 9.51
N ALA A 194 18.73 -6.29 9.55
CA ALA A 194 20.01 -6.46 8.84
C ALA A 194 20.92 -7.54 9.48
N LYS A 195 20.74 -7.85 10.77
CA LYS A 195 21.49 -8.88 11.51
C LYS A 195 20.78 -10.22 11.67
N ALA A 196 19.49 -10.32 11.35
CA ALA A 196 18.73 -11.56 11.34
C ALA A 196 19.16 -12.50 10.20
N TYR A 197 20.02 -11.99 9.30
CA TYR A 197 20.74 -12.75 8.29
C TYR A 197 22.24 -12.74 8.64
N PRO A 198 22.71 -13.67 9.50
CA PRO A 198 24.14 -13.82 9.76
C PRO A 198 24.75 -14.51 8.53
N GLY A 199 25.03 -13.74 7.48
CA GLY A 199 25.55 -14.23 6.20
C GLY A 199 26.39 -13.22 5.42
N TYR A 200 26.71 -12.07 6.02
CA TYR A 200 27.82 -11.21 5.60
C TYR A 200 28.81 -11.07 6.76
#